data_AF-A0A7L3BT87-F1
#
_entry.id   AF-A0A7L3BT87-F1
#
_cell.length_a   1.000
_cell.length_b   1.000
_cell.length_c   1.000
_cell.angle_alpha   90.00
_cell.angle_beta   90.00
_cell.angle_gamma   90.00
#
_symmetry.space_group_name_H-M   'P 1'
#
loop_
_entity.id
_entity.type
_entity.pdbx_description
1 polymer ?
#
loop_
_entity_poly.entity_id
_entity_poly.type
_entity_poly.pdbx_seq_one_letter_code
_entity_poly.pdbx_strand_id
1 'polypeptide(L)'
;AQWPRSLTPLPCVLKPPPARARHVSFEDQVVPPGRPPGRVPPAEEGEKPEAGSVPPGLAPRPRAVPDYVVKYPAIRSPRQREGYKGVFQDQLSEYTELLGEVRATRRRLGELEAAMGWLPRHATRRSDLVLLEKQQRCEYLKKKLTHIKARIQEYDRDARDSSVYF
;
A
#
# COMPACT_ATOMS: atom_id res chain seq x y z
N ALA A 1 19.31 27.18 7.43
CA ALA A 1 19.67 26.93 6.02
C ALA A 1 18.40 26.67 5.23
N GLN A 2 18.01 27.65 4.42
CA GLN A 2 16.75 27.75 3.69
C GLN A 2 16.91 27.05 2.33
N TRP A 3 16.03 26.11 2.00
CA TRP A 3 16.10 25.39 0.72
C TRP A 3 15.60 26.29 -0.40
N PRO A 4 16.35 26.54 -1.48
CA PRO A 4 15.87 27.38 -2.59
C PRO A 4 14.72 26.66 -3.33
N ARG A 5 13.61 27.39 -3.47
CA ARG A 5 12.44 27.04 -4.27
C ARG A 5 12.62 27.61 -5.67
N SER A 6 13.06 26.81 -6.62
CA SER A 6 12.90 27.11 -8.05
C SER A 6 13.33 25.92 -8.88
N LEU A 7 12.38 25.20 -9.48
CA LEU A 7 12.57 24.60 -10.80
C LEU A 7 11.20 24.55 -11.49
N THR A 8 11.16 25.23 -12.63
CA THR A 8 10.08 25.32 -13.62
C THR A 8 9.67 23.96 -14.18
N PRO A 9 8.38 23.72 -14.47
CA PRO A 9 7.95 22.51 -15.18
C PRO A 9 8.31 22.61 -16.67
N LEU A 10 8.94 21.56 -17.21
CA LEU A 10 9.10 21.35 -18.65
C LEU A 10 7.79 20.77 -19.23
N PRO A 11 7.37 21.15 -20.45
CA PRO A 11 6.18 20.60 -21.09
C PRO A 11 6.46 19.19 -21.62
N CYS A 12 5.77 18.18 -21.07
CA CYS A 12 5.77 16.83 -21.61
C CYS A 12 4.98 16.80 -22.93
N VAL A 13 5.72 16.70 -24.04
CA VAL A 13 5.18 16.43 -25.38
C VAL A 13 4.68 14.99 -25.45
N LEU A 14 3.42 14.83 -25.85
CA LEU A 14 2.73 13.57 -26.15
C LEU A 14 3.43 12.75 -27.25
N LYS A 15 3.48 11.43 -27.06
CA LYS A 15 3.62 10.45 -28.16
C LYS A 15 2.77 9.18 -27.88
N PRO A 16 1.88 8.77 -28.80
CA PRO A 16 1.19 7.47 -28.76
C PRO A 16 1.82 6.45 -29.77
N PRO A 17 1.26 5.24 -29.96
CA PRO A 17 1.71 3.93 -29.44
C PRO A 17 2.40 3.03 -30.52
N PRO A 18 2.67 1.75 -30.22
CA PRO A 18 2.13 0.74 -31.14
C PRO A 18 1.42 -0.44 -30.45
N ALA A 19 0.52 -1.02 -31.23
CA ALA A 19 -0.41 -2.07 -30.87
C ALA A 19 0.21 -3.47 -30.84
N ARG A 20 -0.51 -4.34 -30.11
CA ARG A 20 -0.69 -5.78 -30.33
C ARG A 20 0.35 -6.71 -29.68
N ALA A 21 -0.14 -7.50 -28.72
CA ALA A 21 0.28 -8.88 -28.56
C ALA A 21 -0.91 -9.69 -28.03
N ARG A 22 -1.37 -10.64 -28.85
CA ARG A 22 -2.27 -11.71 -28.43
C ARG A 22 -1.39 -12.80 -27.83
N HIS A 23 -1.73 -13.29 -26.64
CA HIS A 23 -1.30 -14.62 -26.22
C HIS A 23 -2.43 -15.24 -25.39
N VAL A 24 -3.15 -16.16 -26.01
CA VAL A 24 -4.02 -17.12 -25.34
C VAL A 24 -3.34 -18.47 -25.53
N SER A 25 -2.88 -19.04 -24.43
CA SER A 25 -2.32 -20.38 -24.31
C SER A 25 -2.56 -20.80 -22.86
N PHE A 26 -3.01 -21.99 -22.50
CA PHE A 26 -3.53 -23.16 -23.19
C PHE A 26 -4.23 -23.98 -22.08
N GLU A 27 -5.24 -24.80 -22.40
CA GLU A 27 -5.87 -25.74 -21.48
C GLU A 27 -4.83 -26.58 -20.73
N ASP A 28 -4.86 -26.56 -19.40
CA ASP A 28 -4.19 -27.57 -18.58
C ASP A 28 -5.14 -28.77 -18.44
N GLN A 29 -4.71 -29.90 -18.99
CA GLN A 29 -5.49 -31.11 -19.14
C GLN A 29 -5.73 -31.77 -17.78
N VAL A 30 -7.01 -31.97 -17.45
CA VAL A 30 -7.47 -32.73 -16.29
C VAL A 30 -7.09 -34.21 -16.46
N VAL A 31 -6.25 -34.71 -15.56
CA VAL A 31 -5.93 -36.12 -15.36
C VAL A 31 -7.21 -36.92 -15.01
N PRO A 32 -7.45 -38.12 -15.59
CA PRO A 32 -8.45 -39.03 -15.08
C PRO A 32 -7.81 -40.05 -14.12
N PRO A 33 -8.51 -40.46 -13.04
CA PRO A 33 -8.21 -41.74 -12.40
C PRO A 33 -9.41 -42.69 -12.51
N GLY A 34 -9.23 -43.75 -13.30
CA GLY A 34 -10.07 -44.95 -13.25
C GLY A 34 -9.50 -45.96 -12.24
N ARG A 35 -10.28 -46.26 -11.19
CA ARG A 35 -10.20 -47.48 -10.34
C ARG A 35 -10.92 -48.65 -11.09
N PRO A 36 -11.00 -49.94 -10.64
CA PRO A 36 -10.83 -50.55 -9.29
C PRO A 36 -10.23 -52.00 -9.31
N PRO A 37 -10.55 -52.97 -8.42
CA PRO A 37 -10.63 -53.03 -6.93
C PRO A 37 -9.83 -54.21 -6.31
N GLY A 38 -9.74 -54.25 -4.96
CA GLY A 38 -9.50 -55.51 -4.23
C GLY A 38 -9.52 -55.38 -2.70
N ARG A 39 -10.66 -55.77 -2.07
CA ARG A 39 -10.88 -56.56 -0.81
C ARG A 39 -10.05 -56.24 0.47
N VAL A 40 -10.53 -56.19 1.73
CA VAL A 40 -11.79 -56.33 2.52
C VAL A 40 -11.52 -55.81 3.99
N PRO A 41 -12.52 -55.62 4.89
CA PRO A 41 -12.47 -54.88 6.18
C PRO A 41 -12.30 -55.78 7.45
N PRO A 42 -12.34 -55.29 8.72
CA PRO A 42 -13.59 -55.02 9.51
C PRO A 42 -13.49 -53.82 10.53
N ALA A 43 -14.53 -52.99 10.76
CA ALA A 43 -15.60 -53.05 11.80
C ALA A 43 -15.35 -52.21 13.10
N GLU A 44 -16.43 -51.51 13.52
CA GLU A 44 -16.81 -50.98 14.87
C GLU A 44 -16.15 -49.66 15.31
N GLU A 45 -16.84 -48.51 15.38
CA GLU A 45 -17.94 -48.05 16.27
C GLU A 45 -17.53 -48.01 17.77
N GLY A 46 -17.44 -46.80 18.34
CA GLY A 46 -17.21 -46.62 19.78
C GLY A 46 -16.61 -45.27 20.21
N GLU A 47 -17.46 -44.46 20.82
CA GLU A 47 -17.18 -43.50 21.90
C GLU A 47 -16.36 -42.22 21.70
N LYS A 48 -17.06 -41.12 21.98
CA LYS A 48 -16.61 -39.77 22.35
C LYS A 48 -15.69 -39.83 23.59
N PRO A 49 -14.63 -39.01 23.61
CA PRO A 49 -14.44 -38.17 24.80
C PRO A 49 -14.28 -36.71 24.43
N GLU A 50 -15.11 -35.93 25.11
CA GLU A 50 -14.97 -34.50 25.34
C GLU A 50 -13.59 -34.22 25.94
N ALA A 51 -12.72 -33.59 25.17
CA ALA A 51 -11.56 -32.87 25.68
C ALA A 51 -11.73 -31.41 25.24
N GLY A 52 -12.07 -30.56 26.21
CA GLY A 52 -12.26 -29.13 26.01
C GLY A 52 -11.09 -28.54 25.23
N SER A 53 -11.38 -28.09 24.02
CA SER A 53 -10.46 -27.30 23.23
C SER A 53 -10.26 -25.97 23.95
N VAL A 54 -9.12 -25.85 24.61
CA VAL A 54 -8.58 -24.57 25.08
C VAL A 54 -8.68 -23.57 23.92
N PRO A 55 -9.29 -22.38 24.09
CA PRO A 55 -9.31 -21.40 23.02
C PRO A 55 -7.85 -21.08 22.67
N PRO A 56 -7.43 -21.14 21.39
CA PRO A 56 -6.11 -20.73 21.00
C PRO A 56 -5.89 -19.32 21.53
N GLY A 57 -4.95 -19.23 22.48
CA GLY A 57 -4.53 -17.98 23.07
C GLY A 57 -4.28 -16.97 21.96
N LEU A 58 -4.71 -15.74 22.20
CA LEU A 58 -4.59 -14.58 21.34
C LEU A 58 -3.12 -14.28 21.04
N ALA A 59 -2.45 -15.13 20.26
CA ALA A 59 -1.16 -14.83 19.69
C ALA A 59 -1.37 -13.58 18.83
N PRO A 60 -0.78 -12.43 19.18
CA PRO A 60 -0.93 -11.23 18.39
C PRO A 60 -0.42 -11.58 17.00
N ARG A 61 -1.28 -11.45 15.98
CA ARG A 61 -0.87 -11.65 14.59
C ARG A 61 0.42 -10.85 14.38
N PRO A 62 1.52 -11.46 13.92
CA PRO A 62 2.74 -10.73 13.63
C PRO A 62 2.37 -9.56 12.73
N ARG A 63 2.55 -8.33 13.23
CA ARG A 63 2.22 -7.13 12.46
C ARG A 63 3.12 -7.17 11.23
N ALA A 64 2.52 -7.39 10.07
CA ALA A 64 3.27 -7.42 8.82
C ALA A 64 4.07 -6.12 8.71
N VAL A 65 5.39 -6.27 8.54
CA VAL A 65 6.28 -5.12 8.39
C VAL A 65 5.85 -4.37 7.13
N PRO A 66 5.56 -3.06 7.21
CA PRO A 66 5.17 -2.31 6.02
C PRO A 66 6.25 -2.35 4.95
N ASP A 67 5.85 -2.43 3.68
CA ASP A 67 6.77 -2.60 2.55
C ASP A 67 7.80 -1.47 2.44
N TYR A 68 7.41 -0.23 2.78
CA TYR A 68 8.33 0.91 2.78
C TYR A 68 9.44 0.80 3.83
N VAL A 69 9.23 0.07 4.93
CA VAL A 69 10.30 -0.15 5.92
C VAL A 69 11.38 -1.03 5.32
N VAL A 70 11.00 -2.04 4.54
CA VAL A 70 11.91 -2.95 3.84
C VAL A 70 12.57 -2.26 2.65
N LYS A 71 11.83 -1.45 1.88
CA LYS A 71 12.32 -0.75 0.68
C LYS A 71 13.28 0.40 0.99
N TYR A 72 13.15 1.03 2.15
CA TYR A 72 13.99 2.16 2.55
C TYR A 72 14.71 1.86 3.88
N PRO A 73 15.72 0.97 3.87
CA PRO A 73 16.57 0.73 5.03
C PRO A 73 17.47 1.94 5.35
N ALA A 74 18.25 1.83 6.42
CA ALA A 74 19.25 2.83 6.81
C ALA A 74 20.20 3.16 5.64
N ILE A 75 20.45 4.45 5.45
CA ILE A 75 21.25 4.96 4.33
C ILE A 75 22.72 4.73 4.63
N ARG A 76 23.47 4.25 3.64
CA ARG A 76 24.92 3.96 3.77
C ARG A 76 25.80 4.80 2.87
N SER A 77 25.23 5.60 1.98
CA SER A 77 26.01 6.44 1.05
C SER A 77 25.31 7.75 0.67
N PRO A 78 26.09 8.78 0.26
CA PRO A 78 25.52 10.05 -0.21
C PRO A 78 24.63 9.88 -1.45
N ARG A 79 25.01 9.02 -2.40
CA ARG A 79 24.18 8.73 -3.59
C ARG A 79 22.84 8.11 -3.21
N GLN A 80 22.82 7.16 -2.27
CA GLN A 80 21.58 6.56 -1.79
C GLN A 80 20.67 7.59 -1.11
N ARG A 81 21.26 8.51 -0.34
CA ARG A 81 20.55 9.64 0.27
C ARG A 81 19.86 10.52 -0.78
N GLU A 82 20.56 10.86 -1.85
CA GLU A 82 19.99 11.64 -2.96
C GLU A 82 18.85 10.89 -3.66
N GLY A 83 19.00 9.58 -3.86
CA GLY A 83 17.93 8.72 -4.37
C GLY A 83 16.68 8.74 -3.48
N TYR A 84 16.85 8.62 -2.15
CA TYR A 84 15.72 8.70 -1.21
C TYR A 84 15.05 10.07 -1.24
N LYS A 85 15.83 11.14 -1.42
CA LYS A 85 15.31 12.50 -1.54
C LYS A 85 14.47 12.68 -2.81
N GLY A 86 14.93 12.14 -3.95
CA GLY A 86 14.15 12.16 -5.20
C GLY A 86 12.81 11.44 -5.02
N VAL A 87 12.84 10.22 -4.48
CA VAL A 87 11.61 9.47 -4.18
C VAL A 87 10.70 10.20 -3.20
N PHE A 88 11.26 10.84 -2.17
CA PHE A 88 10.48 11.64 -1.23
C PHE A 88 9.75 12.78 -1.93
N GLN A 89 10.41 13.47 -2.87
CA GLN A 89 9.81 14.57 -3.63
C GLN A 89 8.68 14.08 -4.53
N ASP A 90 8.91 13.02 -5.31
CA ASP A 90 7.92 12.42 -6.19
C ASP A 90 6.71 11.86 -5.42
N GLN A 91 6.93 11.26 -4.26
CA GLN A 91 5.84 10.73 -3.44
C GLN A 91 5.12 11.84 -2.66
N LEU A 92 5.80 12.95 -2.38
CA LEU A 92 5.19 14.11 -1.75
C LEU A 92 4.24 14.82 -2.72
N SER A 93 4.59 14.94 -4.01
CA SER A 93 3.66 15.49 -5.00
C SER A 93 2.38 14.66 -5.09
N GLU A 94 2.52 13.33 -5.22
CA GLU A 94 1.38 12.39 -5.21
C GLU A 94 0.51 12.57 -3.95
N TYR A 95 1.13 12.66 -2.77
CA TYR A 95 0.40 12.88 -1.51
C TYR A 95 -0.35 14.22 -1.51
N THR A 96 0.26 15.29 -1.99
CA THR A 96 -0.37 16.62 -2.00
C THR A 96 -1.52 16.72 -2.98
N GLU A 97 -1.39 16.12 -4.17
CA GLU A 97 -2.46 16.04 -5.16
C GLU A 97 -3.63 15.23 -4.61
N LEU A 98 -3.36 14.04 -4.08
CA LEU A 98 -4.37 13.16 -3.51
C LEU A 98 -5.11 13.81 -2.33
N LEU A 99 -4.38 14.51 -1.46
CA LEU A 99 -4.98 15.26 -0.37
C LEU A 99 -5.88 16.40 -0.88
N GLY A 100 -5.48 17.05 -1.97
CA GLY A 100 -6.30 18.03 -2.69
C GLY A 100 -7.60 17.42 -3.19
N GLU A 101 -7.53 16.26 -3.83
CA GLU A 101 -8.71 15.54 -4.33
C GLU A 101 -9.66 15.10 -3.20
N VAL A 102 -9.12 14.51 -2.12
CA VAL A 102 -9.91 14.13 -0.93
C VAL A 102 -10.66 15.34 -0.36
N ARG A 103 -9.97 16.48 -0.25
CA ARG A 103 -10.57 17.74 0.21
C ARG A 103 -11.64 18.25 -0.77
N ALA A 104 -11.38 18.19 -2.06
CA ALA A 104 -12.31 18.63 -3.09
C ALA A 104 -13.59 17.79 -3.10
N THR A 105 -13.47 16.46 -3.04
CA THR A 105 -14.62 15.55 -2.97
C THR A 105 -15.44 15.79 -1.71
N ARG A 106 -14.79 15.95 -0.56
CA ARG A 106 -15.49 16.25 0.71
C ARG A 106 -16.21 17.61 0.67
N ARG A 107 -15.61 18.63 0.02
CA ARG A 107 -16.26 19.93 -0.19
C ARG A 107 -17.49 19.79 -1.08
N ARG A 108 -17.39 19.14 -2.23
CA ARG A 108 -18.51 18.91 -3.16
C ARG A 108 -19.66 18.17 -2.48
N LEU A 109 -19.35 17.16 -1.67
CA LEU A 109 -20.36 16.45 -0.90
C LEU A 109 -21.09 17.40 0.07
N GLY A 110 -20.33 18.19 0.84
CA GLY A 110 -20.92 19.16 1.77
C GLY A 110 -21.71 20.28 1.08
N GLU A 111 -21.29 20.75 -0.10
CA GLU A 111 -22.03 21.74 -0.90
C GLU A 111 -23.36 21.17 -1.41
N LEU A 112 -23.35 19.93 -1.89
CA LEU A 112 -24.57 19.22 -2.33
C LEU A 112 -25.52 18.95 -1.15
N GLU A 113 -24.99 18.55 0.00
CA GLU A 113 -25.76 18.37 1.24
C GLU A 113 -26.40 19.69 1.70
N ALA A 114 -25.65 20.80 1.65
CA ALA A 114 -26.17 22.12 2.00
C ALA A 114 -27.23 22.63 1.01
N ALA A 115 -27.05 22.37 -0.29
CA ALA A 115 -27.96 22.83 -1.33
C ALA A 115 -29.28 22.06 -1.37
N MET A 116 -29.25 20.74 -1.15
CA MET A 116 -30.44 19.89 -1.25
C MET A 116 -31.03 19.46 0.09
N GLY A 117 -30.37 19.76 1.22
CA GLY A 117 -30.80 19.42 2.59
C GLY A 117 -30.82 17.91 2.91
N TRP A 118 -30.76 17.06 1.88
CA TRP A 118 -30.70 15.61 1.95
C TRP A 118 -30.11 15.04 0.66
N LEU A 119 -29.02 14.28 0.76
CA LEU A 119 -28.49 13.50 -0.36
C LEU A 119 -29.02 12.07 -0.31
N PRO A 120 -29.43 11.48 -1.44
CA PRO A 120 -29.81 10.07 -1.47
C PRO A 120 -28.66 9.18 -0.96
N ARG A 121 -28.97 8.28 -0.03
CA ARG A 121 -28.01 7.42 0.69
C ARG A 121 -27.09 6.60 -0.24
N HIS A 122 -27.50 6.36 -1.47
CA HIS A 122 -26.71 5.63 -2.47
C HIS A 122 -25.63 6.50 -3.15
N ALA A 123 -25.87 7.82 -3.29
CA ALA A 123 -24.91 8.77 -3.87
C ALA A 123 -23.78 9.08 -2.89
N THR A 124 -24.10 9.21 -1.60
CA THR A 124 -23.13 9.29 -0.49
C THR A 124 -22.28 8.02 -0.42
N ARG A 125 -22.89 6.83 -0.35
CA ARG A 125 -22.15 5.56 -0.23
C ARG A 125 -21.08 5.35 -1.31
N ARG A 126 -21.36 5.65 -2.58
CA ARG A 126 -20.35 5.51 -3.65
C ARG A 126 -19.20 6.51 -3.48
N SER A 127 -19.52 7.75 -3.15
CA SER A 127 -18.53 8.80 -2.90
C SER A 127 -17.69 8.48 -1.65
N ASP A 128 -18.32 7.92 -0.62
CA ASP A 128 -17.69 7.52 0.64
C ASP A 128 -16.70 6.37 0.45
N LEU A 129 -17.02 5.39 -0.38
CA LEU A 129 -16.12 4.27 -0.69
C LEU A 129 -14.85 4.77 -1.41
N VAL A 130 -15.01 5.58 -2.46
CA VAL A 130 -13.88 6.16 -3.20
C VAL A 130 -13.06 7.09 -2.30
N LEU A 131 -13.73 7.88 -1.45
CA LEU A 131 -13.07 8.75 -0.48
C LEU A 131 -12.27 7.94 0.54
N LEU A 132 -12.80 6.82 1.01
CA LEU A 132 -12.14 5.93 1.96
C LEU A 132 -10.87 5.33 1.37
N GLU A 133 -10.91 4.85 0.13
CA GLU A 133 -9.72 4.32 -0.57
C GLU A 133 -8.64 5.40 -0.72
N LYS A 134 -9.02 6.60 -1.15
CA LYS A 134 -8.09 7.74 -1.26
C LYS A 134 -7.54 8.15 0.10
N GLN A 135 -8.36 8.13 1.16
CA GLN A 135 -7.92 8.41 2.52
C GLN A 135 -6.90 7.38 3.02
N GLN A 136 -7.14 6.09 2.77
CA GLN A 136 -6.19 5.03 3.09
C GLN A 136 -4.87 5.21 2.35
N ARG A 137 -4.91 5.61 1.07
CA ARG A 137 -3.71 5.93 0.29
C ARG A 137 -2.96 7.15 0.85
N CYS A 138 -3.67 8.20 1.27
CA CYS A 138 -3.06 9.34 1.97
C CYS A 138 -2.33 8.91 3.25
N GLU A 139 -2.96 8.07 4.07
CA GLU A 139 -2.35 7.56 5.31
C GLU A 139 -1.11 6.71 5.03
N TYR A 140 -1.17 5.86 4.01
CA TYR A 140 0.00 5.08 3.57
C TYR A 140 1.15 6.00 3.15
N LEU A 141 0.89 6.95 2.25
CA LEU A 141 1.91 7.88 1.74
C LEU A 141 2.50 8.71 2.87
N LYS A 142 1.67 9.20 3.80
CA LYS A 142 2.13 9.95 4.97
C LYS A 142 3.12 9.13 5.81
N LYS A 143 2.79 7.88 6.14
CA LYS A 143 3.68 7.00 6.91
C LYS A 143 4.98 6.69 6.16
N LYS A 144 4.89 6.40 4.86
CA LYS A 144 6.04 6.17 3.97
C LYS A 144 6.96 7.40 3.92
N LEU A 145 6.40 8.58 3.68
CA LEU A 145 7.14 9.84 3.62
C LEU A 145 7.82 10.17 4.95
N THR A 146 7.13 9.98 6.07
CA THR A 146 7.73 10.15 7.42
C THR A 146 8.92 9.22 7.61
N HIS A 147 8.80 7.95 7.22
CA HIS A 147 9.90 6.97 7.32
C HIS A 147 11.10 7.37 6.45
N ILE A 148 10.88 7.70 5.18
CA ILE A 148 11.95 8.12 4.27
C ILE A 148 12.64 9.38 4.80
N LYS A 149 11.87 10.38 5.25
CA LYS A 149 12.41 11.60 5.84
C LYS A 149 13.27 11.30 7.06
N ALA A 150 12.83 10.40 7.93
CA ALA A 150 13.60 10.00 9.10
C ALA A 150 14.94 9.36 8.71
N ARG A 151 14.97 8.48 7.71
CA ARG A 151 16.22 7.85 7.22
C ARG A 151 17.22 8.88 6.68
N ILE A 152 16.73 9.88 5.94
CA ILE A 152 17.58 10.97 5.42
C ILE A 152 18.14 11.81 6.59
N GLN A 153 17.31 12.15 7.56
CA GLN A 153 17.71 12.97 8.71
C GLN A 153 18.69 12.26 9.65
N GLU A 154 18.53 10.95 9.84
CA GLU A 154 19.45 10.12 10.62
C GLU A 154 20.85 10.12 9.99
N TYR A 155 20.93 9.84 8.69
CA TYR A 155 22.20 9.91 7.95
C TYR A 155 22.86 11.30 8.00
N ASP A 156 22.06 12.37 7.87
CA ASP A 156 22.57 13.74 7.96
C ASP A 156 23.12 14.09 9.34
N ARG A 157 22.55 13.50 10.39
CA ARG A 157 23.03 13.65 11.77
C ARG A 157 24.35 12.91 11.94
N ASP A 158 24.40 11.64 11.55
CA ASP A 158 25.59 10.79 11.70
C ASP A 158 26.79 11.36 10.91
N ALA A 159 26.54 11.92 9.72
CA ALA A 159 27.58 12.57 8.92
C ALA A 159 28.13 13.85 9.56
N ARG A 160 27.30 14.58 10.32
CA ARG A 160 27.75 15.76 11.09
C ARG A 160 28.53 15.35 12.32
N ASP A 161 28.02 14.36 13.06
CA ASP A 161 28.65 13.90 14.30
C ASP A 161 30.00 13.23 14.01
N SER A 162 30.13 12.47 12.91
CA SER A 162 31.40 11.88 12.48
C SER A 162 32.46 12.92 12.06
N SER A 163 32.03 14.12 11.66
CA SER A 163 32.94 15.22 11.31
C SER A 163 33.55 15.92 12.55
N VAL A 164 33.02 15.69 13.75
CA VAL A 164 33.47 16.34 15.00
C VAL A 164 34.61 15.56 15.67
N TYR A 165 34.84 14.30 15.28
CA TYR A 165 35.86 13.42 15.85
C TYR A 165 37.14 13.33 15.01
N PHE A 166 37.40 14.32 14.16
CA PHE A 166 38.63 14.46 13.36
C PHE A 166 39.35 15.76 13.69
#